data_AF-A0A3M5DLL3-F1
#
_entry.id   AF-A0A3M5DLL3-F1
#
_cell.length_a   1.000
_cell.length_b   1.000
_cell.length_c   1.000
_cell.angle_alpha   90.00
_cell.angle_beta   90.00
_cell.angle_gamma   90.00
#
_symmetry.space_group_name_H-M   'P 1'
#
loop_
_entity.id
_entity.type
_entity.pdbx_description
1 polymer ?
#
loop_
_entity_poly.entity_id
_entity_poly.type
_entity_poly.pdbx_seq_one_letter_code
_entity_poly.pdbx_strand_id
1 'polypeptide(L)'
;MIRELRTLVAVARRGSFAAAGEQVGLTQSAVSAQIRALERSVGVELFKRTPRAAHLNEVGRQAVRTAEQILALFDGIGQGDSPRGRLRIGAVNTAQTGLLPEVLKRLAEQAPHIEPQVVPGVSLHLLDQVDAAELDLAILIRPPFNLPRGLSAQRVERPDDNRVQQLDQQLREIDRQLREIHDRGSVLEAQKKFLADIQSGSTQPGKDRPMPGIDELKSLLQLTEGNLERLLAEQRQLDDRAAELEQRKQQLQEQRGTLNGDGKRFKRAVLRVALEQPAQVEVKLDYTLRDASWQPTYDARLRDGAKTIELTYQGLVRQSSGEDWTDVDLTLSTARPALGGNVPRLNPWIVDIDAPNAYYGAEMAMQDVPAPMPQAAPIARTSAKMAMPAPAPKLAEARLATVEVSSGAASASFHIPVPATLNSDGSAQKVTIARLEMPAKLRYLAAPALRETAYLEAETRNDSDYPLLPGTLNTFLGNSFVASGHLRGVMPGESFELALGADEGIGIERKLVKRYTDSSGLIGNRTRVNYEFRIDVRNNHKNAERVQFEDQLPVSRNEQIQVTLLEPKAQEVKREDDGKLKWDWTLQPGEKRSATLKFSVEYPKDLAVSGLD
;
A
#
# COMPACT_ATOMS: atom_id res chain seq x y z
N MET A 1 64.77 -14.14 11.89
CA MET A 1 63.88 -13.63 10.83
C MET A 1 62.45 -13.36 11.32
N ILE A 2 61.81 -14.25 12.10
CA ILE A 2 60.44 -14.01 12.63
C ILE A 2 60.35 -12.74 13.49
N ARG A 3 61.36 -12.46 14.33
CA ARG A 3 61.41 -11.24 15.16
C ARG A 3 61.46 -9.98 14.29
N GLU A 4 62.25 -10.02 13.23
CA GLU A 4 62.42 -8.92 12.28
C GLU A 4 61.13 -8.68 11.45
N LEU A 5 60.41 -9.75 11.10
CA LEU A 5 59.08 -9.66 10.46
C LEU A 5 58.04 -9.04 11.40
N ARG A 6 58.01 -9.42 12.69
CA ARG A 6 57.13 -8.78 13.69
C ARG A 6 57.44 -7.29 13.83
N THR A 7 58.71 -6.92 13.84
CA THR A 7 59.16 -5.54 13.89
C THR A 7 58.76 -4.76 12.63
N LEU A 8 58.84 -5.36 11.43
CA LEU A 8 58.36 -4.75 10.18
C LEU A 8 56.86 -4.43 10.23
N VAL A 9 56.02 -5.38 10.67
CA VAL A 9 54.57 -5.18 10.82
C VAL A 9 54.26 -4.10 11.86
N ALA A 10 54.99 -4.07 12.98
CA ALA A 10 54.82 -3.04 14.00
C ALA A 10 55.16 -1.62 13.47
N VAL A 11 56.24 -1.48 12.71
CA VAL A 11 56.62 -0.20 12.07
C VAL A 11 55.57 0.24 11.04
N ALA A 12 55.03 -0.70 10.26
CA ALA A 12 53.99 -0.41 9.27
C ALA A 12 52.69 0.12 9.92
N ARG A 13 52.29 -0.46 11.05
CA ARG A 13 51.04 -0.07 11.76
C ARG A 13 51.16 1.24 12.53
N ARG A 14 52.31 1.52 13.14
CA ARG A 14 52.51 2.70 14.01
C ARG A 14 53.09 3.91 13.26
N GLY A 15 53.56 3.72 12.03
CA GLY A 15 54.04 4.80 11.16
C GLY A 15 55.38 5.42 11.56
N SER A 16 55.97 5.04 12.69
CA SER A 16 57.30 5.49 13.12
C SER A 16 58.11 4.39 13.83
N PHE A 17 59.43 4.47 13.71
CA PHE A 17 60.35 3.49 14.29
C PHE A 17 60.40 3.59 15.82
N ALA A 18 60.19 4.78 16.38
CA ALA A 18 60.13 4.99 17.83
C ALA A 18 58.85 4.35 18.41
N ALA A 19 57.68 4.64 17.84
CA ALA A 19 56.41 4.10 18.30
C ALA A 19 56.29 2.57 18.09
N ALA A 20 56.98 2.02 17.09
CA ALA A 20 57.08 0.57 16.90
C ALA A 20 57.95 -0.07 17.99
N GLY A 21 59.03 0.59 18.41
CA GLY A 21 59.92 0.12 19.47
C GLY A 21 59.21 -0.04 20.81
N GLU A 22 58.38 0.92 21.19
CA GLU A 22 57.53 0.83 22.39
C GLU A 22 56.63 -0.41 22.38
N GLN A 23 56.09 -0.79 21.22
CA GLN A 23 55.18 -1.94 21.09
C GLN A 23 55.90 -3.29 21.17
N VAL A 24 57.09 -3.39 20.57
CA VAL A 24 57.84 -4.66 20.52
C VAL A 24 58.88 -4.78 21.63
N GLY A 25 58.92 -3.82 22.57
CA GLY A 25 59.85 -3.81 23.71
C GLY A 25 61.30 -3.53 23.32
N LEU A 26 61.54 -2.72 22.29
CA LEU A 26 62.86 -2.40 21.74
C LEU A 26 63.11 -0.89 21.68
N THR A 27 64.38 -0.49 21.75
CA THR A 27 64.77 0.90 21.48
C THR A 27 64.63 1.23 19.99
N GLN A 28 64.42 2.51 19.64
CA GLN A 28 64.35 2.94 18.24
C GLN A 28 65.58 2.51 17.42
N SER A 29 66.78 2.55 18.01
CA SER A 29 68.02 2.09 17.37
C SER A 29 68.02 0.58 17.10
N ALA A 30 67.46 -0.22 18.02
CA ALA A 30 67.30 -1.66 17.84
C ALA A 30 66.26 -2.01 16.77
N VAL A 31 65.14 -1.28 16.71
CA VAL A 31 64.14 -1.41 15.62
C VAL A 31 64.79 -1.09 14.27
N SER A 32 65.54 0.01 14.16
CA SER A 32 66.25 0.36 12.92
C SER A 32 67.27 -0.70 12.51
N ALA A 33 67.99 -1.30 13.47
CA ALA A 33 68.94 -2.37 13.20
C ALA A 33 68.26 -3.66 12.70
N GLN A 34 67.11 -4.02 13.26
CA GLN A 34 66.33 -5.19 12.81
C GLN A 34 65.73 -5.00 11.42
N ILE A 35 65.21 -3.81 11.11
CA ILE A 35 64.73 -3.50 9.76
C ILE A 35 65.88 -3.55 8.75
N ARG A 36 67.06 -3.00 9.07
CA ARG A 36 68.24 -3.11 8.20
C ARG A 36 68.72 -4.55 8.03
N ALA A 37 68.63 -5.37 9.08
CA ALA A 37 68.94 -6.78 8.99
C ALA A 37 67.97 -7.52 8.06
N LEU A 38 66.68 -7.19 8.13
CA LEU A 38 65.65 -7.72 7.23
C LEU A 38 65.91 -7.31 5.78
N GLU A 39 66.10 -6.00 5.52
CA GLU A 39 66.42 -5.48 4.18
C GLU A 39 67.65 -6.17 3.57
N ARG A 40 68.70 -6.41 4.38
CA ARG A 40 69.89 -7.16 3.95
C ARG A 40 69.60 -8.62 3.66
N SER A 41 68.78 -9.28 4.47
CA SER A 41 68.46 -10.70 4.29
C SER A 41 67.59 -10.96 3.06
N VAL A 42 66.71 -10.02 2.71
CA VAL A 42 65.80 -10.11 1.55
C VAL A 42 66.41 -9.46 0.30
N GLY A 43 67.51 -8.72 0.45
CA GLY A 43 68.26 -8.10 -0.66
C GLY A 43 67.58 -6.88 -1.29
N VAL A 44 66.57 -6.31 -0.63
CA VAL A 44 65.78 -5.16 -1.11
C VAL A 44 65.54 -4.17 0.01
N GLU A 45 65.59 -2.88 -0.31
CA GLU A 45 65.15 -1.84 0.62
C GLU A 45 63.62 -1.87 0.71
N LEU A 46 63.08 -1.82 1.93
CA LEU A 46 61.64 -1.84 2.20
C LEU A 46 61.11 -0.44 2.53
N PHE A 47 62.00 0.47 2.95
CA PHE A 47 61.67 1.85 3.30
C PHE A 47 62.38 2.86 2.39
N LYS A 48 61.64 3.85 1.89
CA LYS A 48 62.20 5.11 1.36
C LYS A 48 62.67 5.96 2.52
N ARG A 49 63.98 6.24 2.56
CA ARG A 49 64.59 7.09 3.59
C ARG A 49 64.53 8.55 3.16
N THR A 50 63.83 9.39 3.93
CA THR A 50 63.90 10.85 3.81
C THR A 50 64.53 11.45 5.08
N PRO A 51 65.03 12.69 5.06
CA PRO A 51 65.65 13.32 6.23
C PRO A 51 64.71 13.49 7.44
N ARG A 52 63.39 13.35 7.26
CA ARG A 52 62.37 13.57 8.30
C ARG A 52 61.46 12.38 8.59
N ALA A 53 61.39 11.38 7.70
CA ALA A 53 60.56 10.19 7.92
C ALA A 53 61.00 8.99 7.04
N ALA A 54 60.76 7.78 7.52
CA ALA A 54 60.93 6.55 6.76
C ALA A 54 59.56 5.99 6.36
N HIS A 55 59.27 5.96 5.06
CA HIS A 55 57.98 5.48 4.53
C HIS A 55 58.19 4.17 3.78
N LEU A 56 57.25 3.23 3.88
CA LEU A 56 57.30 2.00 3.10
C LEU A 56 57.30 2.31 1.60
N ASN A 57 58.18 1.66 0.85
CA ASN A 57 58.11 1.68 -0.61
C ASN A 57 57.10 0.61 -1.09
N GLU A 58 56.93 0.48 -2.40
CA GLU A 58 55.98 -0.48 -2.98
C GLU A 58 56.32 -1.93 -2.61
N VAL A 59 57.61 -2.27 -2.63
CA VAL A 59 58.13 -3.58 -2.19
C VAL A 59 57.92 -3.78 -0.70
N GLY A 60 58.11 -2.75 0.12
CA GLY A 60 57.85 -2.74 1.56
C GLY A 60 56.40 -3.00 1.91
N ARG A 61 55.46 -2.42 1.17
CA ARG A 61 54.01 -2.69 1.35
C ARG A 61 53.66 -4.13 1.01
N GLN A 62 54.25 -4.71 -0.04
CA GLN A 62 54.08 -6.12 -0.36
C GLN A 62 54.72 -7.03 0.71
N ALA A 63 55.92 -6.67 1.18
CA ALA A 63 56.63 -7.43 2.21
C ALA A 63 55.88 -7.46 3.54
N VAL A 64 55.16 -6.39 3.92
CA VAL A 64 54.30 -6.38 5.11
C VAL A 64 53.17 -7.40 4.99
N ARG A 65 52.46 -7.47 3.85
CA ARG A 65 51.40 -8.47 3.63
C ARG A 65 51.93 -9.90 3.73
N THR A 66 53.08 -10.16 3.12
CA THR A 66 53.73 -11.49 3.19
C THR A 66 54.23 -11.80 4.61
N ALA A 67 54.75 -10.79 5.33
CA ALA A 67 55.16 -10.95 6.72
C ALA A 67 53.98 -11.33 7.63
N GLU A 68 52.82 -10.70 7.46
CA GLU A 68 51.60 -11.05 8.21
C GLU A 68 51.14 -12.49 7.95
N GLN A 69 51.21 -12.95 6.70
CA GLN A 69 50.90 -14.35 6.34
C GLN A 69 51.89 -15.36 6.96
N ILE A 70 53.19 -15.07 6.90
CA ILE A 70 54.23 -15.93 7.49
C ILE A 70 54.05 -16.00 9.01
N LEU A 71 53.73 -14.88 9.65
CA LEU A 71 53.50 -14.84 11.10
C LEU A 71 52.24 -15.60 11.49
N ALA A 72 51.15 -15.49 10.72
CA ALA A 72 49.95 -16.28 10.95
C ALA A 72 50.19 -17.79 10.80
N LEU A 73 50.93 -18.21 9.78
CA LEU A 73 51.34 -19.61 9.60
C LEU A 73 52.23 -20.08 10.75
N PHE A 74 53.22 -19.27 11.15
CA PHE A 74 54.13 -19.59 12.24
C PHE A 74 53.41 -19.71 13.60
N ASP A 75 52.48 -18.79 13.90
CA ASP A 75 51.67 -18.84 15.12
C ASP A 75 50.68 -20.04 15.11
N GLY A 76 50.40 -20.60 13.94
CA GLY A 76 49.66 -21.86 13.75
C GLY A 76 50.49 -23.14 13.93
N ILE A 77 51.82 -23.07 13.87
CA ILE A 77 52.70 -24.22 14.10
C ILE A 77 52.71 -24.51 15.61
N GLY A 78 51.91 -25.50 16.02
CA GLY A 78 51.76 -25.94 17.41
C GLY A 78 50.32 -25.97 17.93
N GLN A 79 49.34 -25.56 17.13
CA GLN A 79 47.93 -25.68 17.45
C GLN A 79 47.32 -26.85 16.67
N GLY A 80 46.77 -27.85 17.37
CA GLY A 80 46.11 -29.00 16.74
C GLY A 80 44.87 -28.62 15.94
N ASP A 81 44.40 -29.57 15.10
CA ASP A 81 43.40 -29.50 14.02
C ASP A 81 41.98 -28.96 14.35
N SER A 82 41.77 -28.35 15.52
CA SER A 82 40.53 -27.64 15.81
C SER A 82 40.69 -26.16 15.51
N PRO A 83 39.93 -25.57 14.57
CA PRO A 83 39.96 -24.13 14.37
C PRO A 83 39.50 -23.42 15.65
N ARG A 84 40.34 -22.51 16.14
CA ARG A 84 40.10 -21.70 17.33
C ARG A 84 40.34 -20.23 17.03
N GLY A 85 39.66 -19.35 17.74
CA GLY A 85 39.87 -17.90 17.64
C GLY A 85 38.66 -17.14 17.10
N ARG A 86 38.85 -15.84 16.85
CA ARG A 86 37.77 -14.95 16.43
C ARG A 86 37.54 -15.03 14.92
N LEU A 87 36.27 -15.09 14.52
CA LEU A 87 35.82 -15.08 13.13
C LEU A 87 34.92 -13.86 12.88
N ARG A 88 35.42 -12.86 12.17
CA ARG A 88 34.72 -11.61 11.86
C ARG A 88 33.97 -11.75 10.54
N ILE A 89 32.64 -11.73 10.63
CA ILE A 89 31.71 -12.00 9.53
C ILE A 89 30.98 -10.70 9.19
N GLY A 90 31.28 -10.12 8.04
CA GLY A 90 30.44 -9.08 7.43
C GLY A 90 29.13 -9.67 6.93
N ALA A 91 28.00 -9.01 7.18
CA ALA A 91 26.74 -9.47 6.60
C ALA A 91 25.82 -8.31 6.22
N VAL A 92 25.26 -8.38 5.01
CA VAL A 92 24.15 -7.51 4.60
C VAL A 92 22.87 -7.86 5.36
N ASN A 93 21.95 -6.91 5.49
CA ASN A 93 20.73 -7.08 6.29
C ASN A 93 19.95 -8.37 5.95
N THR A 94 19.79 -8.67 4.65
CA THR A 94 19.08 -9.87 4.18
C THR A 94 19.75 -11.19 4.58
N ALA A 95 21.08 -11.18 4.75
CA ALA A 95 21.83 -12.32 5.26
C ALA A 95 21.72 -12.43 6.79
N GLN A 96 21.82 -11.30 7.49
CA GLN A 96 21.68 -11.23 8.95
C GLN A 96 20.32 -11.77 9.43
N THR A 97 19.25 -11.42 8.73
CA THR A 97 17.88 -11.78 9.11
C THR A 97 17.41 -13.12 8.54
N GLY A 98 18.27 -13.88 7.84
CA GLY A 98 17.82 -15.12 7.23
C GLY A 98 18.84 -16.26 7.29
N LEU A 99 19.88 -16.24 6.45
CA LEU A 99 20.84 -17.36 6.39
C LEU A 99 21.74 -17.43 7.65
N LEU A 100 22.20 -16.28 8.13
CA LEU A 100 23.26 -16.20 9.13
C LEU A 100 22.89 -16.83 10.49
N PRO A 101 21.67 -16.69 11.03
CA PRO A 101 21.29 -17.32 12.30
C PRO A 101 21.47 -18.84 12.31
N GLU A 102 21.04 -19.53 11.25
CA GLU A 102 21.17 -20.98 11.15
C GLU A 102 22.63 -21.42 10.99
N VAL A 103 23.40 -20.68 10.20
CA VAL A 103 24.85 -20.90 10.03
C VAL A 103 25.58 -20.74 11.36
N LEU A 104 25.28 -19.70 12.14
CA LEU A 104 25.89 -19.47 13.45
C LEU A 104 25.54 -20.57 14.46
N LYS A 105 24.30 -21.10 14.40
CA LYS A 105 23.90 -22.24 15.23
C LYS A 105 24.74 -23.48 14.90
N ARG A 106 24.83 -23.85 13.62
CA ARG A 106 25.64 -24.99 13.17
C ARG A 106 27.12 -24.80 13.48
N LEU A 107 27.63 -23.56 13.35
CA LEU A 107 29.02 -23.22 13.69
C LEU A 107 29.30 -23.43 15.18
N ALA A 108 28.38 -23.02 16.07
CA ALA A 108 28.52 -23.23 17.51
C ALA A 108 28.51 -24.72 17.89
N GLU A 109 27.76 -25.55 17.16
CA GLU A 109 27.70 -27.00 17.37
C GLU A 109 28.94 -27.73 16.84
N GLN A 110 29.45 -27.34 15.66
CA GLN A 110 30.54 -28.04 14.98
C GLN A 110 31.94 -27.50 15.31
N ALA A 111 32.04 -26.24 15.73
CA ALA A 111 33.31 -25.57 16.03
C ALA A 111 33.16 -24.64 17.26
N PRO A 112 32.97 -25.20 18.47
CA PRO A 112 32.65 -24.44 19.68
C PRO A 112 33.78 -23.51 20.18
N HIS A 113 34.99 -23.68 19.64
CA HIS A 113 36.16 -22.86 19.98
C HIS A 113 36.35 -21.64 19.07
N ILE A 114 35.45 -21.43 18.10
CA ILE A 114 35.40 -20.22 17.28
C ILE A 114 34.47 -19.20 17.93
N GLU A 115 34.94 -17.96 18.05
CA GLU A 115 34.15 -16.82 18.51
C GLU A 115 33.67 -15.99 17.30
N PRO A 116 32.43 -16.18 16.80
CA PRO A 116 31.93 -15.40 15.68
C PRO A 116 31.55 -13.98 16.11
N GLN A 117 32.05 -12.98 15.36
CA GLN A 117 31.68 -11.57 15.49
C GLN A 117 31.00 -11.11 14.20
N VAL A 118 29.71 -10.79 14.28
CA VAL A 118 28.94 -10.30 13.13
C VAL A 118 29.08 -8.78 13.02
N VAL A 119 29.50 -8.30 11.86
CA VAL A 119 29.61 -6.88 11.52
C VAL A 119 28.53 -6.54 10.48
N PRO A 120 27.52 -5.73 10.84
CA PRO A 120 26.50 -5.32 9.90
C PRO A 120 27.05 -4.29 8.90
N GLY A 121 26.69 -4.40 7.63
CA GLY A 121 27.10 -3.41 6.64
C GLY A 121 26.42 -3.57 5.28
N VAL A 122 26.76 -2.66 4.36
CA VAL A 122 26.34 -2.70 2.95
C VAL A 122 27.41 -3.39 2.10
N SER A 123 27.02 -4.04 0.99
CA SER A 123 27.91 -4.93 0.22
C SER A 123 29.27 -4.33 -0.13
N LEU A 124 29.33 -3.08 -0.61
CA LEU A 124 30.58 -2.44 -1.03
C LEU A 124 31.52 -2.19 0.16
N HIS A 125 30.97 -1.66 1.27
CA HIS A 125 31.76 -1.39 2.47
C HIS A 125 32.29 -2.67 3.10
N LEU A 126 31.47 -3.73 3.16
CA LEU A 126 31.91 -5.02 3.67
C LEU A 126 32.99 -5.65 2.76
N LEU A 127 32.89 -5.45 1.45
CA LEU A 127 33.91 -5.91 0.50
C LEU A 127 35.25 -5.19 0.73
N ASP A 128 35.22 -3.87 0.92
CA ASP A 128 36.43 -3.08 1.24
C ASP A 128 37.08 -3.56 2.55
N GLN A 129 36.27 -3.87 3.57
CA GLN A 129 36.75 -4.39 4.85
C GLN A 129 37.34 -5.81 4.74
N VAL A 130 36.81 -6.65 3.86
CA VAL A 130 37.41 -7.97 3.56
C VAL A 130 38.73 -7.81 2.82
N ASP A 131 38.79 -6.92 1.81
CA ASP A 131 40.02 -6.63 1.06
C ASP A 131 41.14 -6.06 1.98
N ALA A 132 40.74 -5.25 2.98
CA ALA A 132 41.62 -4.70 4.00
C ALA A 132 41.97 -5.69 5.14
N ALA A 133 41.46 -6.93 5.11
CA ALA A 133 41.60 -7.94 6.17
C ALA A 133 41.05 -7.51 7.57
N GLU A 134 40.16 -6.51 7.58
CA GLU A 134 39.38 -6.12 8.76
C GLU A 134 38.24 -7.11 9.04
N LEU A 135 37.76 -7.80 8.00
CA LEU A 135 36.83 -8.92 8.06
C LEU A 135 37.47 -10.18 7.48
N ASP A 136 37.09 -11.33 8.02
CA ASP A 136 37.59 -12.62 7.55
C ASP A 136 36.73 -13.16 6.40
N LEU A 137 35.42 -12.84 6.38
CA LEU A 137 34.51 -13.09 5.26
C LEU A 137 33.33 -12.11 5.26
N ALA A 138 32.65 -11.97 4.12
CA ALA A 138 31.40 -11.20 4.00
C ALA A 138 30.30 -11.95 3.23
N ILE A 139 29.08 -11.93 3.76
CA ILE A 139 27.87 -12.35 3.05
C ILE A 139 27.20 -11.11 2.47
N LEU A 140 27.17 -11.03 1.15
CA LEU A 140 26.77 -9.84 0.41
C LEU A 140 25.86 -10.17 -0.77
N ILE A 141 25.18 -9.14 -1.28
CA ILE A 141 24.53 -9.22 -2.59
C ILE A 141 25.62 -9.11 -3.65
N ARG A 142 25.66 -10.06 -4.58
CA ARG A 142 26.70 -10.15 -5.62
C ARG A 142 26.90 -8.78 -6.31
N PRO A 143 28.11 -8.20 -6.25
CA PRO A 143 28.38 -6.93 -6.91
C PRO A 143 28.38 -7.09 -8.44
N PRO A 144 28.00 -6.06 -9.22
CA PRO A 144 27.94 -6.10 -10.68
C PRO A 144 29.32 -5.93 -11.34
N PHE A 145 30.40 -6.32 -10.66
CA PHE A 145 31.78 -6.19 -11.13
C PHE A 145 32.64 -7.37 -10.66
N ASN A 146 33.81 -7.54 -11.27
CA ASN A 146 34.76 -8.57 -10.88
C ASN A 146 35.39 -8.24 -9.52
N LEU A 147 35.53 -9.26 -8.67
CA LEU A 147 36.14 -9.09 -7.36
C LEU A 147 37.64 -8.73 -7.49
N PRO A 148 38.19 -7.98 -6.51
CA PRO A 148 39.62 -7.74 -6.40
C PRO A 148 40.46 -9.02 -6.48
N ARG A 149 41.69 -8.91 -7.03
CA ARG A 149 42.61 -10.05 -7.17
C ARG A 149 42.97 -10.59 -5.78
N GLY A 150 42.53 -11.81 -5.48
CA GLY A 150 42.77 -12.48 -4.19
C GLY A 150 41.51 -12.83 -3.43
N LEU A 151 40.35 -12.32 -3.83
CA LEU A 151 39.05 -12.67 -3.26
C LEU A 151 38.32 -13.69 -4.14
N SER A 152 37.64 -14.64 -3.50
CA SER A 152 36.74 -15.59 -4.15
C SER A 152 35.33 -15.45 -3.59
N ALA A 153 34.33 -15.80 -4.39
CA ALA A 153 32.94 -15.80 -3.95
C ALA A 153 32.22 -17.06 -4.40
N GLN A 154 31.35 -17.56 -3.53
CA GLN A 154 30.45 -18.66 -3.79
C GLN A 154 29.01 -18.16 -3.65
N ARG A 155 28.15 -18.54 -4.60
CA ARG A 155 26.71 -18.26 -4.51
C ARG A 155 26.07 -19.27 -3.55
N VAL A 156 25.28 -18.76 -2.60
CA VAL A 156 24.52 -19.57 -1.63
C VAL A 156 23.03 -19.37 -1.89
N GLU A 157 22.31 -20.45 -2.14
CA GLU A 157 20.86 -20.47 -2.37
C GLU A 157 20.15 -21.09 -1.16
N ARG A 158 18.96 -20.59 -0.80
CA ARG A 158 18.16 -21.20 0.28
C ARG A 158 17.36 -22.38 -0.24
N PRO A 159 17.25 -23.49 0.53
CA PRO A 159 16.37 -24.61 0.21
C PRO A 159 14.90 -24.22 0.03
N ASP A 160 14.41 -23.25 0.83
CA ASP A 160 13.02 -22.81 0.80
C ASP A 160 12.66 -22.07 -0.50
N ASP A 161 13.61 -21.38 -1.12
CA ASP A 161 13.38 -20.65 -2.38
C ASP A 161 13.03 -21.61 -3.53
N ASN A 162 13.63 -22.81 -3.56
CA ASN A 162 13.29 -23.85 -4.55
C ASN A 162 11.88 -24.41 -4.32
N ARG A 163 11.45 -24.56 -3.06
CA ARG A 163 10.12 -25.08 -2.75
C ARG A 163 9.02 -24.06 -3.04
N VAL A 164 9.27 -22.78 -2.76
CA VAL A 164 8.37 -21.67 -3.12
C VAL A 164 8.24 -21.56 -4.63
N GLN A 165 9.35 -21.66 -5.38
CA GLN A 165 9.31 -21.67 -6.86
C GLN A 165 8.49 -22.85 -7.43
N GLN A 166 8.62 -24.04 -6.84
CA GLN A 166 7.81 -25.20 -7.23
C GLN A 166 6.31 -24.97 -6.97
N LEU A 167 5.96 -24.43 -5.80
CA LEU A 167 4.56 -24.13 -5.46
C LEU A 167 3.98 -23.04 -6.36
N ASP A 168 4.74 -22.00 -6.69
CA ASP A 168 4.30 -20.95 -7.61
C ASP A 168 4.11 -21.47 -9.04
N GLN A 169 4.93 -22.45 -9.48
CA GLN A 169 4.71 -23.13 -10.76
C GLN A 169 3.40 -23.93 -10.75
N GLN A 170 3.12 -24.68 -9.66
CA GLN A 170 1.90 -25.46 -9.53
C GLN A 170 0.64 -24.57 -9.46
N LEU A 171 0.71 -23.43 -8.76
CA LEU A 171 -0.39 -22.46 -8.70
C LEU A 171 -0.69 -21.85 -10.08
N ARG A 172 0.34 -21.48 -10.84
CA ARG A 172 0.18 -20.97 -12.21
C ARG A 172 -0.48 -22.00 -13.14
N GLU A 173 -0.14 -23.27 -12.99
CA GLU A 173 -0.73 -24.36 -13.77
C GLU A 173 -2.21 -24.56 -13.43
N ILE A 174 -2.58 -24.54 -12.14
CA ILE A 174 -3.99 -24.60 -11.74
C ILE A 174 -4.78 -23.40 -12.27
N ASP A 175 -4.23 -22.19 -12.18
CA ASP A 175 -4.87 -20.99 -12.73
C ASP A 175 -5.09 -21.09 -14.25
N ARG A 176 -4.18 -21.76 -14.98
CA ARG A 176 -4.34 -22.05 -16.40
C ARG A 176 -5.51 -23.01 -16.65
N GLN A 177 -5.58 -24.10 -15.89
CA GLN A 177 -6.65 -25.10 -16.03
C GLN A 177 -8.03 -24.53 -15.67
N LEU A 178 -8.12 -23.68 -14.65
CA LEU A 178 -9.37 -22.99 -14.29
C LEU A 178 -9.85 -22.04 -15.40
N ARG A 179 -8.94 -21.33 -16.07
CA ARG A 179 -9.29 -20.51 -17.25
C ARG A 179 -9.84 -21.35 -18.39
N GLU A 180 -9.20 -22.48 -18.71
CA GLU A 180 -9.69 -23.39 -19.76
C GLU A 180 -11.09 -23.93 -19.47
N ILE A 181 -11.37 -24.25 -18.20
CA ILE A 181 -12.70 -24.67 -17.76
C ILE A 181 -13.71 -23.53 -17.92
N HIS A 182 -13.36 -22.31 -17.52
CA HIS A 182 -14.22 -21.14 -17.68
C HIS A 182 -14.55 -20.84 -19.15
N ASP A 183 -13.53 -20.86 -20.01
CA ASP A 183 -13.69 -20.67 -21.45
C ASP A 183 -14.62 -21.74 -22.04
N ARG A 184 -14.44 -23.02 -21.65
CA ARG A 184 -15.31 -24.10 -22.08
C ARG A 184 -16.75 -23.94 -21.57
N GLY A 185 -16.93 -23.54 -20.31
CA GLY A 185 -18.24 -23.27 -19.73
C GLY A 185 -18.99 -22.16 -20.49
N SER A 186 -18.28 -21.10 -20.91
CA SER A 186 -18.88 -20.01 -21.71
C SER A 186 -19.41 -20.49 -23.07
N VAL A 187 -18.70 -21.42 -23.71
CA VAL A 187 -19.13 -22.06 -24.97
C VAL A 187 -20.37 -22.93 -24.74
N LEU A 188 -20.41 -23.70 -23.65
CA LEU A 188 -21.57 -24.53 -23.33
C LEU A 188 -22.82 -23.68 -23.03
N GLU A 189 -22.67 -22.55 -22.33
CA GLU A 189 -23.79 -21.63 -22.08
C GLU A 189 -24.32 -20.99 -23.36
N ALA A 190 -23.44 -20.59 -24.29
CA ALA A 190 -23.85 -20.12 -25.61
C ALA A 190 -24.63 -21.19 -26.40
N GLN A 191 -24.19 -22.45 -26.33
CA GLN A 191 -24.87 -23.58 -26.98
C GLN A 191 -26.23 -23.89 -26.34
N LYS A 192 -26.34 -23.88 -25.01
CA LYS A 192 -27.62 -24.05 -24.30
C LYS A 192 -28.60 -22.93 -24.64
N LYS A 193 -28.13 -21.69 -24.68
CA LYS A 193 -28.95 -20.53 -25.08
C LYS A 193 -29.45 -20.66 -26.52
N PHE A 194 -28.57 -21.05 -27.45
CA PHE A 194 -28.97 -21.31 -28.84
C PHE A 194 -30.05 -22.40 -28.95
N LEU A 195 -29.94 -23.49 -28.19
CA LEU A 195 -30.97 -24.53 -28.15
C LEU A 195 -32.28 -24.03 -27.53
N ALA A 196 -32.21 -23.20 -26.48
CA ALA A 196 -33.39 -22.57 -25.88
C ALA A 196 -34.10 -21.63 -26.89
N ASP A 197 -33.34 -20.82 -27.63
CA ASP A 197 -33.86 -19.90 -28.65
C ASP A 197 -34.54 -20.64 -29.82
N ILE A 198 -34.08 -21.86 -30.14
CA ILE A 198 -34.73 -22.76 -31.10
C ILE A 198 -36.05 -23.30 -30.53
N GLN A 199 -36.06 -23.76 -29.27
CA GLN A 199 -37.26 -24.30 -28.61
C GLN A 199 -38.36 -23.24 -28.42
N SER A 200 -37.99 -21.97 -28.17
CA SER A 200 -38.94 -20.86 -28.02
C SER A 200 -39.42 -20.25 -29.34
N GLY A 201 -38.96 -20.76 -30.50
CA GLY A 201 -39.39 -20.28 -31.81
C GLY A 201 -38.92 -18.86 -32.17
N SER A 202 -37.90 -18.35 -31.48
CA SER A 202 -37.36 -16.99 -31.65
C SER A 202 -36.29 -16.87 -32.73
N THR A 203 -35.98 -17.96 -33.44
CA THR A 203 -35.12 -17.94 -34.63
C THR A 203 -35.96 -17.57 -35.85
N GLN A 204 -35.57 -16.51 -36.59
CA GLN A 204 -36.30 -16.09 -37.80
C GLN A 204 -36.14 -17.14 -38.91
N PRO A 205 -37.21 -17.76 -39.42
CA PRO A 205 -37.08 -18.60 -40.60
C PRO A 205 -36.76 -17.70 -41.80
N GLY A 206 -35.76 -18.09 -42.59
CA GLY A 206 -35.49 -17.46 -43.88
C GLY A 206 -36.74 -17.53 -44.77
N LYS A 207 -37.02 -16.46 -45.51
CA LYS A 207 -38.30 -16.16 -46.21
C LYS A 207 -38.87 -17.21 -47.17
N ASP A 208 -38.21 -18.37 -47.39
CA ASP A 208 -38.63 -19.39 -48.36
C ASP A 208 -38.55 -20.85 -47.86
N ARG A 209 -38.70 -21.12 -46.55
CA ARG A 209 -38.71 -22.50 -46.04
C ARG A 209 -40.14 -22.94 -45.65
N PRO A 210 -40.70 -24.04 -46.20
CA PRO A 210 -41.99 -24.57 -45.77
C PRO A 210 -41.95 -24.99 -44.29
N MET A 211 -43.09 -24.85 -43.60
CA MET A 211 -43.23 -25.29 -42.20
C MET A 211 -42.89 -26.78 -42.08
N PRO A 212 -42.05 -27.19 -41.10
CA PRO A 212 -41.69 -28.59 -40.92
C PRO A 212 -42.91 -29.47 -40.64
N GLY A 213 -42.91 -30.69 -41.17
CA GLY A 213 -43.93 -31.68 -40.85
C GLY A 213 -43.85 -32.15 -39.40
N ILE A 214 -44.93 -32.74 -38.85
CA ILE A 214 -44.99 -33.20 -37.45
C ILE A 214 -43.85 -34.17 -37.10
N ASP A 215 -43.46 -35.05 -38.03
CA ASP A 215 -42.37 -36.02 -37.80
C ASP A 215 -40.98 -35.36 -37.83
N GLU A 216 -40.82 -34.30 -38.61
CA GLU A 216 -39.61 -33.48 -38.67
C GLU A 216 -39.45 -32.65 -37.39
N LEU A 217 -40.57 -32.13 -36.85
CA LEU A 217 -40.64 -31.45 -35.56
C LEU A 217 -40.28 -32.38 -34.39
N LYS A 218 -40.80 -33.62 -34.40
CA LYS A 218 -40.47 -34.64 -33.40
C LYS A 218 -38.97 -35.00 -33.43
N SER A 219 -38.40 -35.14 -34.63
CA SER A 219 -36.98 -35.47 -34.80
C SER A 219 -36.07 -34.34 -34.30
N LEU A 220 -36.45 -33.09 -34.57
CA LEU A 220 -35.76 -31.91 -34.05
C LEU A 220 -35.85 -31.83 -32.52
N LEU A 221 -37.03 -32.07 -31.94
CA LEU A 221 -37.21 -32.07 -30.48
C LEU A 221 -36.32 -33.15 -29.81
N GLN A 222 -36.34 -34.39 -30.30
CA GLN A 222 -35.49 -35.46 -29.77
C GLN A 222 -33.99 -35.15 -29.89
N LEU A 223 -33.56 -34.53 -31.00
CA LEU A 223 -32.17 -34.12 -31.20
C LEU A 223 -31.77 -32.96 -30.27
N THR A 224 -32.69 -32.03 -29.98
CA THR A 224 -32.44 -30.95 -29.01
C THR A 224 -32.38 -31.44 -27.57
N GLU A 225 -33.25 -32.38 -27.18
CA GLU A 225 -33.27 -32.99 -25.85
C GLU A 225 -31.98 -33.78 -25.57
N GLY A 226 -31.57 -34.66 -26.48
CA GLY A 226 -30.33 -35.44 -26.32
C GLY A 226 -29.06 -34.57 -26.34
N ASN A 227 -29.07 -33.46 -27.09
CA ASN A 227 -27.97 -32.49 -27.03
C ASN A 227 -27.95 -31.72 -25.70
N LEU A 228 -29.10 -31.31 -25.19
CA LEU A 228 -29.19 -30.61 -23.91
C LEU A 228 -28.73 -31.49 -22.75
N GLU A 229 -29.12 -32.76 -22.72
CA GLU A 229 -28.66 -33.72 -21.71
C GLU A 229 -27.13 -33.87 -21.71
N ARG A 230 -26.51 -33.98 -22.90
CA ARG A 230 -25.05 -34.04 -23.06
C ARG A 230 -24.36 -32.76 -22.60
N LEU A 231 -24.89 -31.60 -22.96
CA LEU A 231 -24.32 -30.30 -22.54
C LEU A 231 -24.44 -30.08 -21.03
N LEU A 232 -25.54 -30.52 -20.41
CA LEU A 232 -25.71 -30.47 -18.96
C LEU A 232 -24.78 -31.46 -18.24
N ALA A 233 -24.54 -32.64 -18.81
CA ALA A 233 -23.56 -33.59 -18.27
C ALA A 233 -22.13 -33.05 -18.35
N GLU A 234 -21.75 -32.45 -19.49
CA GLU A 234 -20.43 -31.82 -19.67
C GLU A 234 -20.25 -30.63 -18.72
N GLN A 235 -21.30 -29.81 -18.52
CA GLN A 235 -21.27 -28.72 -17.55
C GLN A 235 -20.98 -29.23 -16.13
N ARG A 236 -21.69 -30.27 -15.67
CA ARG A 236 -21.47 -30.84 -14.34
C ARG A 236 -20.04 -31.34 -14.17
N GLN A 237 -19.47 -32.00 -15.17
CA GLN A 237 -18.08 -32.46 -15.13
C GLN A 237 -17.08 -31.31 -15.03
N LEU A 238 -17.34 -30.19 -15.70
CA LEU A 238 -16.50 -28.98 -15.61
C LEU A 238 -16.61 -28.32 -14.23
N ASP A 239 -17.83 -28.25 -13.67
CA ASP A 239 -18.07 -27.68 -12.34
C ASP A 239 -17.36 -28.51 -11.25
N ASP A 240 -17.44 -29.84 -11.32
CA ASP A 240 -16.75 -30.75 -10.39
C ASP A 240 -15.22 -30.59 -10.46
N ARG A 241 -14.66 -30.51 -11.68
CA ARG A 241 -13.22 -30.26 -11.88
C ARG A 241 -12.79 -28.89 -11.39
N ALA A 242 -13.63 -27.86 -11.57
CA ALA A 242 -13.35 -26.53 -11.06
C ALA A 242 -13.26 -26.53 -9.54
N ALA A 243 -14.20 -27.20 -8.87
CA ALA A 243 -14.22 -27.31 -7.41
C ALA A 243 -12.97 -28.05 -6.88
N GLU A 244 -12.55 -29.14 -7.52
CA GLU A 244 -11.33 -29.87 -7.17
C GLU A 244 -10.07 -28.99 -7.31
N LEU A 245 -9.95 -28.25 -8.41
CA LEU A 245 -8.83 -27.36 -8.68
C LEU A 245 -8.76 -26.18 -7.70
N GLU A 246 -9.90 -25.59 -7.35
CA GLU A 246 -9.95 -24.52 -6.35
C GLU A 246 -9.57 -25.03 -4.95
N GLN A 247 -10.04 -26.22 -4.56
CA GLN A 247 -9.60 -26.85 -3.30
C GLN A 247 -8.08 -27.09 -3.30
N ARG A 248 -7.53 -27.57 -4.41
CA ARG A 248 -6.09 -27.82 -4.53
C ARG A 248 -5.29 -26.52 -4.50
N LYS A 249 -5.78 -25.46 -5.15
CA LYS A 249 -5.19 -24.12 -5.13
C LYS A 249 -5.11 -23.59 -3.70
N GLN A 250 -6.19 -23.71 -2.93
CA GLN A 250 -6.22 -23.28 -1.53
C GLN A 250 -5.17 -24.03 -0.70
N GLN A 251 -5.08 -25.37 -0.83
CA GLN A 251 -4.05 -26.17 -0.13
C GLN A 251 -2.62 -25.73 -0.47
N LEU A 252 -2.32 -25.47 -1.74
CA LEU A 252 -0.99 -25.02 -2.15
C LEU A 252 -0.69 -23.59 -1.68
N GLN A 253 -1.70 -22.72 -1.62
CA GLN A 253 -1.57 -21.38 -1.05
C GLN A 253 -1.28 -21.43 0.45
N GLU A 254 -1.94 -22.32 1.19
CA GLU A 254 -1.67 -22.57 2.61
C GLU A 254 -0.25 -23.13 2.81
N GLN A 255 0.19 -24.11 2.01
CA GLN A 255 1.57 -24.63 2.05
C GLN A 255 2.63 -23.56 1.70
N ARG A 256 2.33 -22.69 0.73
CA ARG A 256 3.19 -21.55 0.42
C ARG A 256 3.19 -20.53 1.57
N GLY A 257 2.05 -20.37 2.23
CA GLY A 257 1.88 -19.52 3.42
C GLY A 257 2.70 -20.01 4.61
N THR A 258 2.70 -21.32 4.89
CA THR A 258 3.51 -21.92 5.98
C THR A 258 5.01 -21.90 5.69
N LEU A 259 5.43 -22.07 4.44
CA LEU A 259 6.84 -21.89 4.05
C LEU A 259 7.30 -20.43 4.14
N ASN A 260 6.39 -19.47 3.97
CA ASN A 260 6.63 -18.05 4.22
C ASN A 260 6.38 -17.64 5.68
N GLY A 261 5.90 -18.54 6.54
CA GLY A 261 5.32 -18.23 7.84
C GLY A 261 5.78 -19.20 8.91
N ASP A 262 7.01 -19.01 9.40
CA ASP A 262 7.42 -19.35 10.78
C ASP A 262 8.80 -18.80 11.17
N GLY A 263 9.24 -17.71 10.55
CA GLY A 263 10.32 -16.92 11.11
C GLY A 263 9.77 -16.06 12.24
N LYS A 264 9.62 -16.60 13.46
CA LYS A 264 9.53 -15.75 14.65
C LYS A 264 10.69 -14.76 14.58
N ARG A 265 10.41 -13.50 14.24
CA ARG A 265 11.41 -12.43 14.13
C ARG A 265 11.82 -12.07 15.55
N PHE A 266 12.83 -12.73 16.09
CA PHE A 266 13.36 -12.39 17.40
C PHE A 266 14.37 -11.24 17.29
N LYS A 267 14.21 -10.21 18.12
CA LYS A 267 15.29 -9.26 18.44
C LYS A 267 15.88 -9.67 19.78
N ARG A 268 17.17 -10.01 19.81
CA ARG A 268 17.87 -10.35 21.05
C ARG A 268 18.53 -9.10 21.65
N ALA A 269 17.98 -8.59 22.74
CA ALA A 269 18.62 -7.59 23.59
C ALA A 269 19.40 -8.30 24.71
N VAL A 270 20.67 -7.94 24.92
CA VAL A 270 21.51 -8.51 25.98
C VAL A 270 21.84 -7.40 26.97
N LEU A 271 21.28 -7.50 28.18
CA LEU A 271 21.60 -6.63 29.31
C LEU A 271 22.57 -7.35 30.24
N ARG A 272 23.73 -6.74 30.52
CA ARG A 272 24.67 -7.25 31.54
C ARG A 272 24.53 -6.39 32.79
N VAL A 273 24.12 -7.02 33.90
CA VAL A 273 23.95 -6.36 35.20
C VAL A 273 25.00 -6.92 36.16
N ALA A 274 25.81 -6.05 36.76
CA ALA A 274 26.72 -6.40 37.84
C ALA A 274 26.14 -5.88 39.15
N LEU A 275 25.99 -6.76 40.15
CA LEU A 275 25.46 -6.42 41.47
C LEU A 275 26.53 -6.74 42.51
N GLU A 276 26.78 -5.79 43.42
CA GLU A 276 27.73 -5.97 44.52
C GLU A 276 27.15 -6.84 45.65
N GLN A 277 25.82 -6.89 45.77
CA GLN A 277 25.09 -7.74 46.71
C GLN A 277 23.82 -8.31 46.04
N PRO A 278 23.29 -9.46 46.51
CA PRO A 278 22.05 -10.03 45.97
C PRO A 278 20.87 -9.05 46.08
N ALA A 279 20.27 -8.69 44.95
CA ALA A 279 19.12 -7.78 44.88
C ALA A 279 18.14 -8.21 43.79
N GLN A 280 16.86 -7.83 43.95
CA GLN A 280 15.89 -7.89 42.86
C GLN A 280 16.08 -6.68 41.95
N VAL A 281 16.10 -6.92 40.64
CA VAL A 281 16.26 -5.88 39.62
C VAL A 281 15.08 -5.96 38.67
N GLU A 282 14.35 -4.87 38.55
CA GLU A 282 13.31 -4.71 37.53
C GLU A 282 13.96 -4.18 36.25
N VAL A 283 13.70 -4.83 35.12
CA VAL A 283 14.24 -4.46 33.81
C VAL A 283 13.09 -4.04 32.90
N LYS A 284 13.08 -2.77 32.49
CA LYS A 284 12.16 -2.24 31.49
C LYS A 284 12.86 -2.17 30.13
N LEU A 285 12.22 -2.69 29.09
CA LEU A 285 12.72 -2.67 27.72
C LEU A 285 11.75 -1.88 26.83
N ASP A 286 12.19 -0.74 26.33
CA ASP A 286 11.44 0.08 25.38
C ASP A 286 12.02 -0.10 23.97
N TYR A 287 11.18 -0.39 22.98
CA TYR A 287 11.60 -0.62 21.61
C TYR A 287 10.55 -0.17 20.59
N THR A 288 11.01 0.16 19.37
CA THR A 288 10.13 0.53 18.26
C THR A 288 10.02 -0.61 17.25
N LEU A 289 8.79 -0.90 16.84
CA LEU A 289 8.44 -1.83 15.77
C LEU A 289 7.94 -1.03 14.56
N ARG A 290 8.27 -1.50 13.35
CA ARG A 290 7.79 -0.88 12.09
C ARG A 290 6.52 -1.55 11.56
N ASP A 291 6.25 -2.76 12.03
CA ASP A 291 5.20 -3.65 11.51
C ASP A 291 3.88 -3.48 12.26
N ALA A 292 3.64 -2.29 12.84
CA ALA A 292 2.41 -1.92 13.51
C ALA A 292 1.96 -0.53 13.04
N SER A 293 0.67 -0.40 12.75
CA SER A 293 0.07 0.83 12.26
C SER A 293 -1.36 0.95 12.74
N TRP A 294 -1.89 2.16 12.72
CA TRP A 294 -3.30 2.40 12.93
C TRP A 294 -3.81 3.47 11.97
N GLN A 295 -5.10 3.42 11.68
CA GLN A 295 -5.78 4.46 10.91
C GLN A 295 -7.09 4.86 11.59
N PRO A 296 -7.48 6.14 11.56
CA PRO A 296 -8.74 6.60 12.10
C PRO A 296 -9.92 6.12 11.25
N THR A 297 -10.99 5.68 11.90
CA THR A 297 -12.27 5.36 11.28
C THR A 297 -13.41 5.85 12.16
N TYR A 298 -14.52 6.25 11.54
CA TYR A 298 -15.64 6.90 12.20
C TYR A 298 -16.95 6.21 11.83
N ASP A 299 -17.81 6.03 12.82
CA ASP A 299 -19.21 5.69 12.61
C ASP A 299 -20.08 6.86 13.12
N ALA A 300 -20.80 7.54 12.24
CA ALA A 300 -21.73 8.62 12.58
C ALA A 300 -23.17 8.09 12.56
N ARG A 301 -23.93 8.34 13.64
CA ARG A 301 -25.35 7.97 13.75
C ARG A 301 -26.19 9.19 14.05
N LEU A 302 -27.21 9.46 13.26
CA LEU A 302 -28.22 10.46 13.62
C LEU A 302 -29.22 9.83 14.61
N ARG A 303 -29.35 10.42 15.80
CA ARG A 303 -30.38 10.03 16.77
C ARG A 303 -31.63 10.86 16.53
N ASP A 304 -32.68 10.17 16.06
CA ASP A 304 -33.92 10.79 15.62
C ASP A 304 -34.63 11.51 16.79
N GLY A 305 -35.19 12.69 16.51
CA GLY A 305 -35.83 13.56 17.50
C GLY A 305 -34.90 14.51 18.28
N ALA A 306 -33.61 14.19 18.46
CA ALA A 306 -32.67 15.02 19.22
C ALA A 306 -31.77 15.92 18.36
N LYS A 307 -31.84 15.82 17.02
CA LYS A 307 -30.94 16.53 16.07
C LYS A 307 -29.46 16.46 16.51
N THR A 308 -29.06 15.29 17.00
CA THR A 308 -27.73 15.04 17.57
C THR A 308 -27.07 13.91 16.79
N ILE A 309 -25.82 14.11 16.42
CA ILE A 309 -24.96 13.10 15.82
C ILE A 309 -24.16 12.43 16.92
N GLU A 310 -24.29 11.12 17.03
CA GLU A 310 -23.38 10.28 17.79
C GLU A 310 -22.23 9.84 16.87
N LEU A 311 -21.05 10.41 17.05
CA LEU A 311 -19.85 10.05 16.31
C LEU A 311 -18.98 9.12 17.16
N THR A 312 -18.86 7.85 16.75
CA THR A 312 -17.91 6.91 17.34
C THR A 312 -16.59 7.01 16.60
N TYR A 313 -15.56 7.54 17.27
CA TYR A 313 -14.20 7.62 16.77
C TYR A 313 -13.43 6.35 17.16
N GLN A 314 -12.92 5.63 16.18
CA GLN A 314 -12.21 4.36 16.35
C GLN A 314 -10.84 4.39 15.68
N GLY A 315 -9.89 3.65 16.23
CA GLY A 315 -8.63 3.31 15.59
C GLY A 315 -8.73 1.91 15.00
N LEU A 316 -8.44 1.77 13.70
CA LEU A 316 -8.24 0.47 13.09
C LEU A 316 -6.75 0.13 13.19
N VAL A 317 -6.40 -0.71 14.16
CA VAL A 317 -5.03 -1.13 14.45
C VAL A 317 -4.71 -2.38 13.66
N ARG A 318 -3.53 -2.43 13.04
CA ARG A 318 -2.98 -3.61 12.37
C ARG A 318 -1.57 -3.82 12.85
N GLN A 319 -1.22 -5.07 13.18
CA GLN A 319 0.14 -5.43 13.55
C GLN A 319 0.50 -6.80 13.02
N SER A 320 1.75 -6.95 12.59
CA SER A 320 2.34 -8.20 12.13
C SER A 320 3.77 -8.32 12.65
N SER A 321 3.95 -7.98 13.93
CA SER A 321 5.25 -7.86 14.60
C SER A 321 5.93 -9.20 14.89
N GLY A 322 5.19 -10.29 14.77
CA GLY A 322 5.55 -11.64 15.20
C GLY A 322 5.21 -11.95 16.66
N GLU A 323 4.60 -10.99 17.38
CA GLU A 323 4.20 -11.10 18.78
C GLU A 323 2.73 -10.75 18.94
N ASP A 324 1.94 -11.64 19.55
CA ASP A 324 0.57 -11.34 19.93
C ASP A 324 0.59 -10.45 21.17
N TRP A 325 -0.10 -9.31 21.10
CA TRP A 325 -0.23 -8.39 22.23
C TRP A 325 -1.52 -8.72 22.97
N THR A 326 -1.45 -9.39 24.11
CA THR A 326 -2.63 -9.79 24.89
C THR A 326 -2.81 -8.88 26.10
N ASP A 327 -4.01 -8.34 26.26
CA ASP A 327 -4.40 -7.45 27.36
C ASP A 327 -3.43 -6.28 27.61
N VAL A 328 -3.00 -5.61 26.53
CA VAL A 328 -2.05 -4.51 26.63
C VAL A 328 -2.73 -3.18 26.90
N ASP A 329 -2.06 -2.34 27.70
CA ASP A 329 -2.34 -0.91 27.79
C ASP A 329 -1.92 -0.25 26.47
N LEU A 330 -2.90 0.29 25.74
CA LEU A 330 -2.72 0.75 24.37
C LEU A 330 -2.88 2.27 24.29
N THR A 331 -1.84 2.93 23.80
CA THR A 331 -1.88 4.35 23.41
C THR A 331 -1.68 4.51 21.91
N LEU A 332 -2.63 5.12 21.23
CA LEU A 332 -2.52 5.46 19.81
C LEU A 332 -1.95 6.87 19.65
N SER A 333 -0.82 6.99 18.95
CA SER A 333 -0.21 8.29 18.70
C SER A 333 -0.30 8.69 17.24
N THR A 334 -0.56 9.98 17.01
CA THR A 334 -0.48 10.63 15.69
C THR A 334 0.92 11.12 15.37
N ALA A 335 1.85 11.04 16.33
CA ALA A 335 3.25 11.29 16.06
C ALA A 335 3.71 10.34 14.95
N ARG A 336 4.51 10.86 14.02
CA ARG A 336 5.14 10.06 12.97
C ARG A 336 6.65 9.92 13.24
N PRO A 337 7.10 9.15 14.24
CA PRO A 337 8.52 8.93 14.51
C PRO A 337 9.29 8.44 13.27
N ALA A 338 8.61 7.68 12.40
CA ALA A 338 9.19 7.09 11.19
C ALA A 338 9.57 8.10 10.09
N LEU A 339 9.09 9.36 10.14
CA LEU A 339 9.48 10.39 9.17
C LEU A 339 10.97 10.79 9.31
N GLY A 340 11.58 10.54 10.47
CA GLY A 340 12.95 10.96 10.77
C GLY A 340 13.07 12.48 10.93
N GLY A 341 14.00 12.92 11.77
CA GLY A 341 14.26 14.36 11.99
C GLY A 341 15.10 15.03 10.88
N ASN A 342 15.53 14.25 9.87
CA ASN A 342 16.41 14.74 8.82
C ASN A 342 15.59 15.18 7.61
N VAL A 343 15.77 16.44 7.20
CA VAL A 343 15.24 16.96 5.93
C VAL A 343 15.77 16.08 4.78
N PRO A 344 14.89 15.54 3.91
CA PRO A 344 15.32 14.85 2.71
C PRO A 344 16.20 15.78 1.87
N ARG A 345 17.40 15.33 1.50
CA ARG A 345 18.25 16.14 0.63
C ARG A 345 17.64 16.15 -0.77
N LEU A 346 17.30 17.35 -1.25
CA LEU A 346 16.86 17.55 -2.63
C LEU A 346 18.03 17.22 -3.55
N ASN A 347 17.87 16.20 -4.40
CA ASN A 347 18.80 16.03 -5.52
C ASN A 347 18.57 17.20 -6.49
N PRO A 348 19.63 17.75 -7.11
CA PRO A 348 19.46 18.78 -8.13
C PRO A 348 18.54 18.25 -9.23
N TRP A 349 17.53 19.05 -9.59
CA TRP A 349 16.71 18.78 -10.76
C TRP A 349 17.53 19.14 -11.99
N ILE A 350 18.26 18.15 -12.50
CA ILE A 350 19.05 18.28 -13.71
C ILE A 350 18.11 18.13 -14.90
N VAL A 351 17.93 19.21 -15.64
CA VAL A 351 17.30 19.20 -16.97
C VAL A 351 18.43 19.15 -17.98
N ASP A 352 18.54 18.03 -18.69
CA ASP A 352 19.55 17.80 -19.72
C ASP A 352 18.84 17.43 -21.05
N ILE A 353 19.56 17.57 -22.16
CA ILE A 353 19.09 17.11 -23.47
C ILE A 353 19.07 15.58 -23.44
N ASP A 354 17.98 14.98 -23.90
CA ASP A 354 17.81 13.53 -23.98
C ASP A 354 18.93 12.94 -24.85
N ALA A 355 20.02 12.50 -24.21
CA ALA A 355 21.12 11.86 -24.90
C ALA A 355 20.58 10.51 -25.35
N PRO A 356 20.64 10.17 -26.65
CA PRO A 356 20.20 8.87 -27.12
C PRO A 356 20.96 7.83 -26.32
N ASN A 357 20.23 7.02 -25.55
CA ASN A 357 20.78 5.88 -24.84
C ASN A 357 21.62 5.11 -25.86
N ALA A 358 22.95 5.15 -25.70
CA ALA A 358 23.83 4.19 -26.32
C ALA A 358 23.49 2.86 -25.64
N TYR A 359 22.45 2.22 -26.16
CA TYR A 359 22.24 0.80 -26.02
C TYR A 359 23.56 0.16 -26.47
N TYR A 360 24.42 -0.17 -25.49
CA TYR A 360 25.34 -1.27 -25.67
C TYR A 360 24.46 -2.50 -25.85
N GLY A 361 24.13 -2.76 -27.11
CA GLY A 361 23.57 -4.03 -27.55
C GLY A 361 24.59 -5.10 -27.19
N ALA A 362 24.38 -5.75 -26.05
CA ALA A 362 24.76 -7.13 -25.94
C ALA A 362 23.87 -7.86 -26.95
N GLU A 363 24.46 -8.31 -28.06
CA GLU A 363 23.88 -9.33 -28.93
C GLU A 363 23.55 -10.55 -28.07
N MET A 364 22.31 -10.61 -27.58
CA MET A 364 21.67 -11.85 -27.19
C MET A 364 20.61 -12.13 -28.24
N ALA A 365 20.79 -13.28 -28.91
CA ALA A 365 19.96 -13.79 -29.98
C ALA A 365 18.48 -13.72 -29.61
N MET A 366 17.70 -12.99 -30.41
CA MET A 366 16.25 -13.04 -30.38
C MET A 366 15.78 -14.35 -31.03
N GLN A 367 15.20 -15.23 -30.23
CA GLN A 367 14.17 -16.15 -30.71
C GLN A 367 12.87 -15.85 -29.97
N ASP A 368 11.90 -15.38 -30.76
CA ASP A 368 10.45 -15.43 -30.59
C ASP A 368 9.86 -14.91 -29.27
N VAL A 369 9.66 -13.59 -29.21
CA VAL A 369 8.64 -12.97 -28.34
C VAL A 369 7.48 -12.50 -29.25
N PRO A 370 6.24 -12.99 -29.06
CA PRO A 370 5.09 -12.53 -29.84
C PRO A 370 4.69 -11.09 -29.47
N ALA A 371 4.14 -10.39 -30.46
CA ALA A 371 3.70 -8.99 -30.41
C ALA A 371 2.68 -8.68 -29.29
N PRO A 372 2.61 -7.42 -28.81
CA PRO A 372 1.64 -6.99 -27.80
C PRO A 372 0.22 -6.94 -28.38
N MET A 373 -0.73 -7.50 -27.63
CA MET A 373 -2.17 -7.46 -27.94
C MET A 373 -2.81 -6.08 -27.70
N PRO A 374 -3.90 -5.74 -28.40
CA PRO A 374 -4.61 -4.46 -28.29
C PRO A 374 -5.42 -4.34 -26.98
N GLN A 375 -5.54 -3.10 -26.49
CA GLN A 375 -6.32 -2.73 -25.31
C GLN A 375 -7.83 -2.98 -25.50
N ALA A 376 -8.46 -3.67 -24.55
CA ALA A 376 -9.91 -3.79 -24.44
C ALA A 376 -10.48 -2.77 -23.43
N ALA A 377 -11.66 -2.26 -23.78
CA ALA A 377 -12.48 -1.26 -23.06
C ALA A 377 -13.08 -1.79 -21.73
N PRO A 378 -13.65 -0.94 -20.86
CA PRO A 378 -14.04 -1.31 -19.50
C PRO A 378 -15.37 -2.07 -19.49
N ILE A 379 -15.46 -3.14 -18.67
CA ILE A 379 -16.72 -3.87 -18.45
C ILE A 379 -17.16 -3.74 -16.98
N ALA A 380 -18.45 -3.50 -16.84
CA ALA A 380 -19.22 -3.20 -15.66
C ALA A 380 -19.20 -4.29 -14.57
N ARG A 381 -19.24 -3.83 -13.31
CA ARG A 381 -19.47 -4.68 -12.13
C ARG A 381 -20.94 -5.06 -12.05
N THR A 382 -21.25 -6.34 -12.21
CA THR A 382 -22.52 -6.93 -11.81
C THR A 382 -22.52 -7.19 -10.30
N SER A 383 -23.65 -6.82 -9.69
CA SER A 383 -23.99 -6.98 -8.28
C SER A 383 -24.13 -8.45 -7.87
N ALA A 384 -23.31 -8.92 -6.94
CA ALA A 384 -23.50 -10.18 -6.23
C ALA A 384 -24.26 -9.94 -4.92
N LYS A 385 -25.32 -10.74 -4.71
CA LYS A 385 -26.22 -10.74 -3.56
C LYS A 385 -25.49 -11.01 -2.25
N MET A 386 -25.83 -10.23 -1.23
CA MET A 386 -25.39 -10.40 0.16
C MET A 386 -26.09 -11.58 0.83
N ALA A 387 -25.29 -12.47 1.44
CA ALA A 387 -25.74 -13.37 2.50
C ALA A 387 -25.63 -12.67 3.87
N MET A 388 -26.61 -12.90 4.74
CA MET A 388 -26.71 -12.28 6.07
C MET A 388 -25.61 -12.77 7.03
N PRO A 389 -25.03 -11.90 7.88
CA PRO A 389 -24.26 -12.34 9.03
C PRO A 389 -25.18 -12.70 10.22
N ALA A 390 -24.75 -13.71 10.97
CA ALA A 390 -25.34 -14.23 12.20
C ALA A 390 -25.42 -13.15 13.32
N PRO A 391 -26.32 -13.31 14.32
CA PRO A 391 -26.56 -12.29 15.34
C PRO A 391 -25.37 -12.10 16.28
N ALA A 392 -25.05 -10.83 16.53
CA ALA A 392 -24.01 -10.41 17.46
C ALA A 392 -24.34 -10.79 18.92
N PRO A 393 -23.34 -11.15 19.74
CA PRO A 393 -23.52 -11.27 21.18
C PRO A 393 -23.83 -9.90 21.79
N LYS A 394 -24.73 -9.87 22.77
CA LYS A 394 -25.20 -8.67 23.46
C LYS A 394 -24.03 -7.97 24.18
N LEU A 395 -23.87 -6.68 23.91
CA LEU A 395 -22.95 -5.78 24.61
C LEU A 395 -23.34 -5.72 26.09
N ALA A 396 -22.40 -6.06 26.97
CA ALA A 396 -22.43 -5.60 28.35
C ALA A 396 -22.13 -4.09 28.35
N GLU A 397 -22.90 -3.34 29.14
CA GLU A 397 -22.74 -1.91 29.34
C GLU A 397 -21.38 -1.61 30.00
N ALA A 398 -20.40 -1.23 29.18
CA ALA A 398 -19.14 -0.69 29.68
C ALA A 398 -19.32 0.80 30.01
N ARG A 399 -19.05 1.14 31.28
CA ARG A 399 -19.03 2.49 31.84
C ARG A 399 -18.17 3.44 31.00
N LEU A 400 -18.66 4.68 30.89
CA LEU A 400 -17.94 5.83 30.35
C LEU A 400 -16.55 5.93 30.98
N ALA A 401 -15.50 5.73 30.17
CA ALA A 401 -14.14 6.06 30.54
C ALA A 401 -13.69 7.23 29.65
N THR A 402 -13.42 8.35 30.29
CA THR A 402 -12.87 9.55 29.67
C THR A 402 -11.47 9.27 29.15
N VAL A 403 -11.20 9.60 27.88
CA VAL A 403 -9.87 9.52 27.28
C VAL A 403 -9.02 10.64 27.89
N GLU A 404 -7.87 10.30 28.47
CA GLU A 404 -6.85 11.31 28.77
C GLU A 404 -6.11 11.64 27.48
N VAL A 405 -6.37 12.83 26.93
CA VAL A 405 -5.66 13.34 25.75
C VAL A 405 -4.58 14.29 26.22
N SER A 406 -3.31 13.93 25.99
CA SER A 406 -2.19 14.85 26.15
C SER A 406 -1.92 15.51 24.81
N SER A 407 -2.23 16.80 24.69
CA SER A 407 -1.90 17.60 23.51
C SER A 407 -0.49 18.19 23.64
N GLY A 408 0.48 17.56 23.00
CA GLY A 408 1.78 18.18 22.72
C GLY A 408 1.70 18.96 21.41
N ALA A 409 2.42 20.08 21.30
CA ALA A 409 2.37 21.03 20.17
C ALA A 409 2.62 20.46 18.74
N ALA A 410 2.83 19.15 18.57
CA ALA A 410 3.06 18.50 17.29
C ALA A 410 2.41 17.09 17.13
N SER A 411 1.73 16.55 18.15
CA SER A 411 1.10 15.22 18.07
C SER A 411 0.07 15.01 19.18
N ALA A 412 -1.09 14.47 18.83
CA ALA A 412 -2.07 13.92 19.76
C ALA A 412 -1.77 12.45 20.09
N SER A 413 -1.95 12.09 21.36
CA SER A 413 -1.90 10.72 21.88
C SER A 413 -3.23 10.37 22.54
N PHE A 414 -3.78 9.20 22.22
CA PHE A 414 -5.06 8.70 22.70
C PHE A 414 -4.86 7.43 23.51
N HIS A 415 -5.09 7.50 24.82
CA HIS A 415 -5.07 6.33 25.69
C HIS A 415 -6.39 5.55 25.57
N ILE A 416 -6.31 4.26 25.26
CA ILE A 416 -7.48 3.39 25.13
C ILE A 416 -7.82 2.81 26.50
N PRO A 417 -9.00 3.10 27.07
CA PRO A 417 -9.29 2.81 28.48
C PRO A 417 -9.52 1.33 28.80
N VAL A 418 -9.63 0.47 27.80
CA VAL A 418 -9.87 -0.98 27.96
C VAL A 418 -8.66 -1.73 27.39
N PRO A 419 -8.08 -2.69 28.13
CA PRO A 419 -7.00 -3.54 27.62
C PRO A 419 -7.37 -4.15 26.27
N ALA A 420 -6.44 -4.08 25.31
CA ALA A 420 -6.66 -4.55 23.94
C ALA A 420 -5.84 -5.83 23.67
N THR A 421 -6.43 -6.78 22.93
CA THR A 421 -5.72 -7.99 22.47
C THR A 421 -5.59 -7.98 20.95
N LEU A 422 -4.37 -7.80 20.44
CA LEU A 422 -4.02 -7.62 19.02
C LEU A 422 -3.14 -8.76 18.50
N ASN A 423 -3.68 -9.60 17.63
CA ASN A 423 -2.96 -10.73 17.03
C ASN A 423 -1.95 -10.27 15.97
N SER A 424 -0.86 -11.01 15.81
CA SER A 424 0.20 -10.73 14.83
C SER A 424 -0.07 -11.33 13.45
N ASP A 425 -1.31 -11.26 13.00
CA ASP A 425 -1.76 -11.82 11.71
C ASP A 425 -2.00 -10.72 10.64
N GLY A 426 -1.74 -9.46 10.98
CA GLY A 426 -2.01 -8.31 10.11
C GLY A 426 -3.50 -7.99 9.95
N SER A 427 -4.38 -8.70 10.65
CA SER A 427 -5.81 -8.42 10.66
C SER A 427 -6.09 -7.05 11.27
N ALA A 428 -7.16 -6.42 10.80
CA ALA A 428 -7.57 -5.11 11.27
C ALA A 428 -8.46 -5.27 12.50
N GLN A 429 -8.01 -4.73 13.62
CA GLN A 429 -8.79 -4.69 14.84
C GLN A 429 -9.27 -3.28 15.15
N LYS A 430 -10.53 -3.16 15.55
CA LYS A 430 -11.14 -1.88 15.92
C LYS A 430 -11.01 -1.66 17.42
N VAL A 431 -10.39 -0.54 17.81
CA VAL A 431 -10.43 -0.03 19.18
C VAL A 431 -11.21 1.28 19.21
N THR A 432 -12.06 1.46 20.22
CA THR A 432 -12.82 2.71 20.35
C THR A 432 -11.94 3.74 21.04
N ILE A 433 -11.68 4.85 20.34
CA ILE A 433 -10.96 6.00 20.88
C ILE A 433 -11.94 6.82 21.72
N ALA A 434 -13.03 7.30 21.11
CA ALA A 434 -13.99 8.14 21.79
C ALA A 434 -15.40 7.99 21.22
N ARG A 435 -16.39 8.38 22.02
CA ARG A 435 -17.77 8.58 21.56
C ARG A 435 -18.15 10.02 21.83
N LEU A 436 -18.52 10.73 20.78
CA LEU A 436 -18.85 12.15 20.81
C LEU A 436 -20.32 12.32 20.47
N GLU A 437 -21.00 13.19 21.21
CA GLU A 437 -22.37 13.59 20.93
C GLU A 437 -22.38 15.07 20.56
N MET A 438 -22.74 15.37 19.32
CA MET A 438 -22.63 16.72 18.78
C MET A 438 -23.97 17.18 18.21
N PRO A 439 -24.46 18.38 18.60
CA PRO A 439 -25.64 18.96 17.98
C PRO A 439 -25.44 19.15 16.48
N ALA A 440 -26.47 18.91 15.69
CA ALA A 440 -26.42 19.04 14.24
C ALA A 440 -27.60 19.84 13.69
N LYS A 441 -27.33 20.62 12.66
CA LYS A 441 -28.34 21.27 11.82
C LYS A 441 -28.56 20.41 10.60
N LEU A 442 -29.81 19.97 10.41
CA LEU A 442 -30.19 19.16 9.25
C LEU A 442 -30.59 20.05 8.09
N ARG A 443 -30.18 19.68 6.89
CA ARG A 443 -30.62 20.28 5.63
C ARG A 443 -30.68 19.21 4.54
N TYR A 444 -31.61 19.38 3.61
CA TYR A 444 -31.69 18.55 2.42
C TYR A 444 -31.00 19.27 1.26
N LEU A 445 -30.13 18.56 0.53
CA LEU A 445 -29.45 19.03 -0.66
C LEU A 445 -29.97 18.29 -1.89
N ALA A 446 -30.21 18.98 -3.01
CA ALA A 446 -30.62 18.34 -4.25
C ALA A 446 -30.08 19.05 -5.51
N ALA A 447 -29.79 18.28 -6.55
CA ALA A 447 -29.36 18.77 -7.86
C ALA A 447 -30.15 18.08 -8.98
N PRO A 448 -31.42 18.47 -9.19
CA PRO A 448 -32.36 17.72 -10.04
C PRO A 448 -31.99 17.68 -11.52
N ALA A 449 -31.09 18.56 -12.00
CA ALA A 449 -30.51 18.45 -13.34
C ALA A 449 -29.62 17.21 -13.51
N LEU A 450 -29.06 16.68 -12.42
CA LEU A 450 -28.25 15.46 -12.40
C LEU A 450 -29.06 14.26 -11.93
N ARG A 451 -29.76 14.40 -10.80
CA ARG A 451 -30.62 13.37 -10.20
C ARG A 451 -31.78 14.01 -9.44
N GLU A 452 -32.98 13.53 -9.70
CA GLU A 452 -34.21 13.91 -9.01
C GLU A 452 -34.33 13.24 -7.64
N THR A 453 -33.35 13.46 -6.77
CA THR A 453 -33.30 12.88 -5.42
C THR A 453 -32.71 13.89 -4.46
N ALA A 454 -33.35 14.03 -3.28
CA ALA A 454 -32.83 14.84 -2.20
C ALA A 454 -31.94 14.00 -1.27
N TYR A 455 -30.88 14.61 -0.76
CA TYR A 455 -29.91 14.01 0.12
C TYR A 455 -29.91 14.73 1.45
N LEU A 456 -30.08 14.01 2.55
CA LEU A 456 -30.01 14.57 3.89
C LEU A 456 -28.53 14.80 4.27
N GLU A 457 -28.24 15.99 4.78
CA GLU A 457 -26.94 16.38 5.28
C GLU A 457 -27.07 16.95 6.70
N ALA A 458 -26.14 16.58 7.56
CA ALA A 458 -26.00 17.12 8.91
C ALA A 458 -24.76 18.01 8.99
N GLU A 459 -24.96 19.28 9.30
CA GLU A 459 -23.88 20.22 9.63
C GLU A 459 -23.67 20.22 11.14
N THR A 460 -22.45 19.94 11.58
CA THR A 460 -22.09 19.87 13.00
C THR A 460 -20.72 20.52 13.24
N ARG A 461 -20.26 20.50 14.49
CA ARG A 461 -19.02 21.14 14.93
C ARG A 461 -18.24 20.17 15.81
N ASN A 462 -16.93 20.13 15.62
CA ASN A 462 -16.06 19.36 16.52
C ASN A 462 -15.97 20.09 17.87
N ASP A 463 -16.81 19.70 18.82
CA ASP A 463 -16.82 20.27 20.18
C ASP A 463 -15.87 19.52 21.15
N SER A 464 -15.04 18.59 20.64
CA SER A 464 -13.98 17.98 21.43
C SER A 464 -12.75 18.89 21.54
N ASP A 465 -11.88 18.57 22.50
CA ASP A 465 -10.60 19.25 22.74
C ASP A 465 -9.46 18.74 21.85
N TYR A 466 -9.75 17.80 20.93
CA TYR A 466 -8.77 17.22 20.00
C TYR A 466 -9.24 17.25 18.54
N PRO A 467 -8.29 17.25 17.59
CA PRO A 467 -8.65 17.18 16.18
C PRO A 467 -9.24 15.81 15.82
N LEU A 468 -10.30 15.81 15.03
CA LEU A 468 -10.75 14.62 14.31
C LEU A 468 -9.83 14.44 13.11
N LEU A 469 -9.10 13.34 13.07
CA LEU A 469 -8.14 13.06 12.02
C LEU A 469 -8.81 12.64 10.71
N PRO A 470 -8.16 12.86 9.55
CA PRO A 470 -8.68 12.39 8.27
C PRO A 470 -8.83 10.86 8.26
N GLY A 471 -10.02 10.35 7.94
CA GLY A 471 -10.30 8.91 8.05
C GLY A 471 -11.58 8.47 7.34
N THR A 472 -11.80 7.17 7.28
CA THR A 472 -13.04 6.62 6.70
C THR A 472 -14.22 6.92 7.61
N LEU A 473 -15.33 7.36 7.03
CA LEU A 473 -16.57 7.67 7.74
C LEU A 473 -17.70 6.78 7.23
N ASN A 474 -18.39 6.09 8.14
CA ASN A 474 -19.60 5.36 7.84
C ASN A 474 -20.78 6.07 8.51
N THR A 475 -21.83 6.32 7.74
CA THR A 475 -23.01 7.02 8.23
C THR A 475 -24.19 6.08 8.34
N PHE A 476 -24.90 6.16 9.46
CA PHE A 476 -26.08 5.38 9.75
C PHE A 476 -27.27 6.29 10.10
N LEU A 477 -28.44 5.91 9.61
CA LEU A 477 -29.72 6.48 10.01
C LEU A 477 -30.45 5.42 10.85
N GLY A 478 -30.57 5.67 12.16
CA GLY A 478 -30.98 4.63 13.12
C GLY A 478 -29.98 3.47 13.14
N ASN A 479 -30.46 2.27 12.81
CA ASN A 479 -29.65 1.04 12.73
C ASN A 479 -29.19 0.70 11.30
N SER A 480 -29.62 1.46 10.29
CA SER A 480 -29.35 1.17 8.89
C SER A 480 -28.12 1.91 8.40
N PHE A 481 -27.20 1.19 7.75
CA PHE A 481 -26.07 1.79 7.05
C PHE A 481 -26.56 2.50 5.80
N VAL A 482 -26.16 3.77 5.62
CA VAL A 482 -26.64 4.60 4.51
C VAL A 482 -25.53 4.96 3.53
N ALA A 483 -24.36 5.36 4.05
CA ALA A 483 -23.27 5.82 3.20
C ALA A 483 -21.89 5.54 3.83
N SER A 484 -20.90 5.34 2.97
CA SER A 484 -19.48 5.48 3.33
C SER A 484 -18.91 6.71 2.64
N GLY A 485 -18.08 7.45 3.36
CA GLY A 485 -17.38 8.63 2.89
C GLY A 485 -16.02 8.78 3.56
N HIS A 486 -15.48 9.99 3.46
CA HIS A 486 -14.20 10.35 4.06
C HIS A 486 -14.40 11.60 4.92
N LEU A 487 -14.00 11.51 6.19
CA LEU A 487 -13.91 12.68 7.06
C LEU A 487 -12.55 13.33 6.80
N ARG A 488 -12.55 14.63 6.53
CA ARG A 488 -11.32 15.44 6.47
C ARG A 488 -10.76 15.67 7.88
N GLY A 489 -9.57 16.25 7.98
CA GLY A 489 -9.10 16.75 9.27
C GLY A 489 -10.01 17.88 9.76
N VAL A 490 -10.56 17.77 10.97
CA VAL A 490 -11.43 18.78 11.59
C VAL A 490 -10.86 19.19 12.94
N MET A 491 -10.42 20.44 13.07
CA MET A 491 -9.84 20.96 14.30
C MET A 491 -10.90 21.20 15.39
N PRO A 492 -10.51 21.30 16.67
CA PRO A 492 -11.41 21.74 17.73
C PRO A 492 -12.09 23.05 17.37
N GLY A 493 -13.42 23.06 17.48
CA GLY A 493 -14.28 24.19 17.16
C GLY A 493 -14.57 24.42 15.68
N GLU A 494 -14.04 23.60 14.78
CA GLU A 494 -14.32 23.68 13.34
C GLU A 494 -15.61 22.94 12.97
N SER A 495 -16.37 23.50 12.02
CA SER A 495 -17.58 22.89 11.48
C SER A 495 -17.29 21.93 10.33
N PHE A 496 -18.12 20.89 10.23
CA PHE A 496 -18.03 19.90 9.17
C PHE A 496 -19.40 19.29 8.86
N GLU A 497 -19.53 18.80 7.63
CA GLU A 497 -20.75 18.21 7.09
C GLU A 497 -20.66 16.68 7.04
N LEU A 498 -21.80 16.04 7.28
CA LEU A 498 -21.98 14.60 7.23
C LEU A 498 -23.12 14.27 6.27
N ALA A 499 -22.79 13.59 5.17
CA ALA A 499 -23.79 13.05 4.27
C ALA A 499 -24.52 11.88 4.95
N LEU A 500 -25.82 12.07 5.20
CA LEU A 500 -26.71 11.06 5.81
C LEU A 500 -27.43 10.20 4.77
N GLY A 501 -27.30 10.54 3.47
CA GLY A 501 -27.76 9.72 2.35
C GLY A 501 -29.02 10.24 1.66
N ALA A 502 -29.51 9.47 0.68
CA ALA A 502 -30.73 9.80 -0.06
C ALA A 502 -31.98 9.59 0.79
N ASP A 503 -32.96 10.48 0.66
CA ASP A 503 -34.23 10.44 1.36
C ASP A 503 -35.37 10.84 0.42
N GLU A 504 -36.25 9.89 0.13
CA GLU A 504 -37.41 10.09 -0.76
C GLU A 504 -38.56 10.85 -0.08
N GLY A 505 -38.45 11.13 1.22
CA GLY A 505 -39.40 11.97 1.94
C GLY A 505 -39.42 13.42 1.46
N ILE A 506 -38.34 13.90 0.83
CA ILE A 506 -38.35 15.14 0.04
C ILE A 506 -38.45 14.77 -1.44
N GLY A 507 -39.64 14.95 -2.02
CA GLY A 507 -39.86 14.76 -3.44
C GLY A 507 -39.36 15.97 -4.24
N ILE A 508 -38.48 15.74 -5.21
CA ILE A 508 -38.01 16.78 -6.13
C ILE A 508 -38.11 16.28 -7.58
N GLU A 509 -38.65 17.11 -8.47
CA GLU A 509 -38.88 16.74 -9.87
C GLU A 509 -38.57 17.94 -10.78
N ARG A 510 -37.86 17.73 -11.89
CA ARG A 510 -37.47 18.77 -12.84
C ARG A 510 -38.01 18.46 -14.23
N LYS A 511 -38.97 19.25 -14.67
CA LYS A 511 -39.64 19.09 -15.96
C LYS A 511 -39.23 20.17 -16.95
N LEU A 512 -38.84 19.77 -18.16
CA LEU A 512 -38.80 20.69 -19.30
C LEU A 512 -40.24 20.98 -19.72
N VAL A 513 -40.71 22.19 -19.42
CA VAL A 513 -42.07 22.64 -19.74
C VAL A 513 -42.16 23.11 -21.18
N LYS A 514 -41.17 23.88 -21.64
CA LYS A 514 -41.16 24.45 -22.98
C LYS A 514 -39.74 24.58 -23.51
N ARG A 515 -39.52 24.16 -24.75
CA ARG A 515 -38.33 24.48 -25.55
C ARG A 515 -38.79 24.93 -26.92
N TYR A 516 -38.37 26.11 -27.36
CA TYR A 516 -38.68 26.62 -28.68
C TYR A 516 -37.59 27.54 -29.20
N THR A 517 -37.48 27.59 -30.52
CA THR A 517 -36.47 28.38 -31.22
C THR A 517 -37.16 29.48 -32.00
N ASP A 518 -36.68 30.72 -31.85
CA ASP A 518 -37.10 31.87 -32.63
C ASP A 518 -35.90 32.57 -33.29
N SER A 519 -36.19 33.37 -34.34
CA SER A 519 -35.17 34.20 -34.98
C SER A 519 -35.08 35.54 -34.23
N SER A 520 -33.88 35.92 -33.81
CA SER A 520 -33.60 37.16 -33.08
C SER A 520 -32.71 38.12 -33.91
N GLY A 521 -32.76 39.42 -33.59
CA GLY A 521 -31.99 40.49 -34.24
C GLY A 521 -32.74 41.27 -35.32
N LEU A 522 -32.30 42.51 -35.59
CA LEU A 522 -32.94 43.45 -36.54
C LEU A 522 -33.11 42.90 -37.98
N ILE A 523 -32.34 41.87 -38.35
CA ILE A 523 -32.32 41.22 -39.67
C ILE A 523 -32.60 39.70 -39.56
N GLY A 524 -32.87 39.17 -38.36
CA GLY A 524 -33.10 37.73 -38.15
C GLY A 524 -31.88 36.84 -38.42
N ASN A 525 -30.66 37.37 -38.30
CA ASN A 525 -29.40 36.66 -38.50
C ASN A 525 -28.94 35.86 -37.27
N ARG A 526 -29.64 35.99 -36.13
CA ARG A 526 -29.36 35.23 -34.90
C ARG A 526 -30.46 34.22 -34.64
N THR A 527 -30.07 33.09 -34.05
CA THR A 527 -30.97 32.08 -33.50
C THR A 527 -31.04 32.29 -32.00
N ARG A 528 -32.25 32.29 -31.44
CA ARG A 528 -32.48 32.27 -30.01
C ARG A 528 -33.23 30.99 -29.64
N VAL A 529 -32.68 30.22 -28.70
CA VAL A 529 -33.30 29.02 -28.16
C VAL A 529 -33.72 29.32 -26.74
N ASN A 530 -35.01 29.16 -26.47
CA ASN A 530 -35.61 29.45 -25.18
C ASN A 530 -35.92 28.14 -24.45
N TYR A 531 -35.55 28.08 -23.17
CA TYR A 531 -35.80 26.96 -22.27
C TYR A 531 -36.66 27.42 -21.10
N GLU A 532 -37.62 26.57 -20.72
CA GLU A 532 -38.44 26.74 -19.53
C GLU A 532 -38.49 25.42 -18.78
N PHE A 533 -37.88 25.38 -17.60
CA PHE A 533 -37.93 24.26 -16.67
C PHE A 533 -38.80 24.62 -15.47
N ARG A 534 -39.56 23.65 -14.97
CA ARG A 534 -40.26 23.73 -13.69
C ARG A 534 -39.67 22.70 -12.74
N ILE A 535 -39.26 23.17 -11.57
CA ILE A 535 -38.72 22.34 -10.48
C ILE A 535 -39.76 22.30 -9.38
N ASP A 536 -40.37 21.15 -9.15
CA ASP A 536 -41.36 20.93 -8.11
C ASP A 536 -40.68 20.29 -6.89
N VAL A 537 -40.79 20.91 -5.71
CA VAL A 537 -40.25 20.38 -4.44
C VAL A 537 -41.41 20.18 -3.46
N ARG A 538 -41.47 19.00 -2.83
CA ARG A 538 -42.51 18.63 -1.88
C ARG A 538 -41.91 18.02 -0.63
N ASN A 539 -42.37 18.49 0.53
CA ASN A 539 -42.03 17.89 1.82
C ASN A 539 -43.09 16.84 2.22
N ASN A 540 -42.72 15.56 2.25
CA ASN A 540 -43.59 14.47 2.72
C ASN A 540 -43.29 14.05 4.18
N HIS A 541 -42.35 14.70 4.86
CA HIS A 541 -42.11 14.50 6.28
C HIS A 541 -43.19 15.15 7.13
N LYS A 542 -43.22 14.76 8.41
CA LYS A 542 -44.14 15.31 9.42
C LYS A 542 -43.64 16.62 10.03
N ASN A 543 -42.40 17.02 9.75
CA ASN A 543 -41.75 18.21 10.27
C ASN A 543 -41.50 19.23 9.17
N ALA A 544 -41.30 20.49 9.54
CA ALA A 544 -40.84 21.51 8.60
C ALA A 544 -39.35 21.28 8.29
N GLU A 545 -39.01 21.18 7.00
CA GLU A 545 -37.67 20.82 6.55
C GLU A 545 -37.05 21.93 5.70
N ARG A 546 -35.74 22.16 5.87
CA ARG A 546 -34.98 23.10 5.04
C ARG A 546 -34.39 22.35 3.85
N VAL A 547 -34.80 22.73 2.65
CA VAL A 547 -34.37 22.15 1.37
C VAL A 547 -33.58 23.20 0.59
N GLN A 548 -32.31 22.90 0.35
CA GLN A 548 -31.45 23.62 -0.57
C GLN A 548 -31.31 22.81 -1.86
N PHE A 549 -31.59 23.42 -2.99
CA PHE A 549 -31.41 22.76 -4.27
C PHE A 549 -30.77 23.68 -5.29
N GLU A 550 -30.06 23.08 -6.23
CA GLU A 550 -29.33 23.81 -7.26
C GLU A 550 -29.62 23.31 -8.67
N ASP A 551 -29.60 24.25 -9.62
CA ASP A 551 -29.71 23.99 -11.05
C ASP A 551 -28.67 24.87 -11.78
N GLN A 552 -28.52 24.65 -13.07
CA GLN A 552 -27.48 25.26 -13.88
C GLN A 552 -28.05 26.21 -14.93
N LEU A 553 -27.47 27.42 -14.99
CA LEU A 553 -27.58 28.32 -16.12
C LEU A 553 -26.36 28.09 -17.03
N PRO A 554 -26.53 27.80 -18.33
CA PRO A 554 -25.41 27.63 -19.23
C PRO A 554 -24.47 28.85 -19.23
N VAL A 555 -23.16 28.60 -19.22
CA VAL A 555 -22.14 29.65 -19.30
C VAL A 555 -21.44 29.54 -20.64
N SER A 556 -21.48 30.62 -21.42
CA SER A 556 -20.73 30.70 -22.67
C SER A 556 -19.28 31.11 -22.42
N ARG A 557 -18.35 30.47 -23.13
CA ARG A 557 -16.94 30.90 -23.25
C ARG A 557 -16.65 31.64 -24.56
N ASN A 558 -17.68 31.85 -25.40
CA ASN A 558 -17.58 32.53 -26.68
C ASN A 558 -18.45 33.79 -26.66
N GLU A 559 -17.85 34.94 -26.94
CA GLU A 559 -18.51 36.26 -26.94
C GLU A 559 -19.69 36.36 -27.93
N GLN A 560 -19.71 35.52 -28.96
CA GLN A 560 -20.80 35.49 -29.95
C GLN A 560 -22.08 34.79 -29.43
N ILE A 561 -21.96 34.01 -28.36
CA ILE A 561 -23.06 33.28 -27.73
C ILE A 561 -23.45 34.00 -26.44
N GLN A 562 -24.66 34.53 -26.41
CA GLN A 562 -25.23 35.26 -25.29
C GLN A 562 -26.22 34.37 -24.53
N VAL A 563 -25.99 34.17 -23.24
CA VAL A 563 -26.95 33.47 -22.36
C VAL A 563 -27.63 34.50 -21.47
N THR A 564 -28.97 34.52 -21.49
CA THR A 564 -29.79 35.45 -20.69
C THR A 564 -30.72 34.67 -19.78
N LEU A 565 -30.63 34.90 -18.47
CA LEU A 565 -31.59 34.41 -17.49
C LEU A 565 -32.85 35.30 -17.53
N LEU A 566 -34.02 34.69 -17.72
CA LEU A 566 -35.32 35.38 -17.78
C LEU A 566 -36.10 35.21 -16.46
N GLU A 567 -36.13 33.99 -15.90
CA GLU A 567 -36.66 33.67 -14.57
C GLU A 567 -35.75 32.60 -13.92
N PRO A 568 -35.58 32.56 -12.60
CA PRO A 568 -36.21 33.42 -11.60
C PRO A 568 -35.54 34.81 -11.49
N LYS A 569 -36.16 35.75 -10.77
CA LYS A 569 -35.56 37.06 -10.50
C LYS A 569 -34.35 36.92 -9.57
N ALA A 570 -33.42 37.88 -9.64
CA ALA A 570 -32.19 37.86 -8.84
C ALA A 570 -32.42 37.82 -7.30
N GLN A 571 -33.59 38.25 -6.82
CA GLN A 571 -33.94 38.16 -5.39
C GLN A 571 -34.44 36.78 -4.96
N GLU A 572 -34.84 35.93 -5.90
CA GLU A 572 -35.45 34.62 -5.63
C GLU A 572 -34.43 33.47 -5.63
N VAL A 573 -33.22 33.72 -6.14
CA VAL A 573 -32.16 32.72 -6.29
C VAL A 573 -30.79 33.33 -6.02
N LYS A 574 -29.89 32.58 -5.39
CA LYS A 574 -28.48 32.95 -5.29
C LYS A 574 -27.76 32.45 -6.54
N ARG A 575 -27.13 33.36 -7.29
CA ARG A 575 -26.33 33.04 -8.47
C ARG A 575 -24.84 33.00 -8.12
N GLU A 576 -24.14 32.00 -8.64
CA GLU A 576 -22.69 31.86 -8.56
C GLU A 576 -22.03 32.09 -9.93
N ASP A 577 -20.75 32.45 -9.93
CA ASP A 577 -20.01 32.84 -11.14
C ASP A 577 -19.83 31.69 -12.15
N ASP A 578 -19.94 30.45 -11.68
CA ASP A 578 -19.86 29.23 -12.49
C ASP A 578 -21.19 28.86 -13.17
N GLY A 579 -22.23 29.69 -13.03
CA GLY A 579 -23.55 29.46 -13.61
C GLY A 579 -24.51 28.69 -12.71
N LYS A 580 -24.12 28.32 -11.49
CA LYS A 580 -25.04 27.68 -10.54
C LYS A 580 -26.08 28.66 -10.02
N LEU A 581 -27.30 28.15 -9.88
CA LEU A 581 -28.45 28.81 -9.30
C LEU A 581 -28.90 28.02 -8.06
N LYS A 582 -28.91 28.66 -6.89
CA LYS A 582 -29.21 28.01 -5.60
C LYS A 582 -30.47 28.59 -4.96
N TRP A 583 -31.39 27.71 -4.60
CA TRP A 583 -32.58 28.01 -3.80
C TRP A 583 -32.42 27.43 -2.40
N ASP A 584 -33.00 28.12 -1.41
CA ASP A 584 -32.99 27.71 0.00
C ASP A 584 -34.38 27.96 0.59
N TRP A 585 -35.16 26.90 0.72
CA TRP A 585 -36.55 26.96 1.16
C TRP A 585 -36.74 26.20 2.46
N THR A 586 -37.58 26.74 3.35
CA THR A 586 -38.14 25.96 4.46
C THR A 586 -39.57 25.58 4.08
N LEU A 587 -39.83 24.28 3.96
CA LEU A 587 -41.13 23.73 3.55
C LEU A 587 -41.85 23.12 4.75
N GLN A 588 -43.10 23.52 4.97
CA GLN A 588 -43.97 22.93 5.98
C GLN A 588 -44.35 21.48 5.62
N PRO A 589 -44.79 20.66 6.61
CA PRO A 589 -45.26 19.30 6.33
C PRO A 589 -46.35 19.26 5.24
N GLY A 590 -46.13 18.46 4.19
CA GLY A 590 -47.05 18.34 3.06
C GLY A 590 -47.01 19.49 2.06
N GLU A 591 -46.23 20.56 2.30
CA GLU A 591 -46.11 21.70 1.40
C GLU A 591 -45.45 21.29 0.08
N LYS A 592 -46.05 21.74 -1.03
CA LYS A 592 -45.45 21.66 -2.37
C LYS A 592 -45.20 23.07 -2.89
N ARG A 593 -43.97 23.35 -3.32
CA ARG A 593 -43.55 24.63 -3.89
C ARG A 593 -42.82 24.40 -5.22
N SER A 594 -42.97 25.32 -6.16
CA SER A 594 -42.38 25.21 -7.49
C SER A 594 -41.47 26.41 -7.80
N ALA A 595 -40.35 26.15 -8.46
CA ALA A 595 -39.47 27.15 -9.05
C ALA A 595 -39.54 27.06 -10.57
N THR A 596 -39.48 28.21 -11.22
CA THR A 596 -39.42 28.29 -12.68
C THR A 596 -38.05 28.82 -13.08
N LEU A 597 -37.35 28.06 -13.94
CA LEU A 597 -36.08 28.43 -14.55
C LEU A 597 -36.31 28.66 -16.05
N LYS A 598 -36.28 29.93 -16.46
CA LYS A 598 -36.36 30.33 -17.86
C LYS A 598 -35.08 31.02 -18.27
N PHE A 599 -34.50 30.60 -19.38
CA PHE A 599 -33.36 31.26 -19.98
C PHE A 599 -33.38 31.14 -21.50
N SER A 600 -32.66 32.04 -22.16
CA SER A 600 -32.47 32.03 -23.61
C SER A 600 -30.99 31.99 -23.96
N VAL A 601 -30.64 31.16 -24.93
CA VAL A 601 -29.29 31.13 -25.54
C VAL A 601 -29.38 31.68 -26.96
N GLU A 602 -28.65 32.75 -27.24
CA GLU A 602 -28.68 33.45 -28.51
C GLU A 602 -27.31 33.44 -29.21
N TYR A 603 -27.27 33.02 -30.48
CA TYR A 603 -26.04 32.84 -31.26
C TYR A 603 -26.26 33.07 -32.77
N PRO A 604 -25.21 33.34 -33.57
CA PRO A 604 -25.33 33.51 -35.03
C PRO A 604 -25.83 32.24 -35.73
N LYS A 605 -26.67 32.37 -36.77
CA LYS A 605 -27.26 31.22 -37.49
C LYS A 605 -26.24 30.30 -38.18
N ASP A 606 -25.10 30.86 -38.56
CA ASP A 606 -23.98 30.19 -39.21
C ASP A 606 -23.04 29.46 -38.24
N LEU A 607 -23.21 29.66 -36.93
CA LEU A 607 -22.39 29.03 -35.90
C LEU A 607 -22.99 27.68 -35.47
N ALA A 608 -22.21 26.60 -35.60
CA ALA A 608 -22.57 25.30 -35.03
C ALA A 608 -22.33 25.31 -33.51
N VAL A 609 -23.40 25.22 -32.72
CA VAL A 609 -23.34 25.25 -31.25
C VAL A 609 -23.71 23.87 -30.70
N SER A 610 -22.86 23.32 -29.84
CA SER A 610 -23.09 22.06 -29.13
C SER A 610 -23.65 22.30 -27.72
N GLY A 611 -24.29 21.29 -27.12
CA GLY A 611 -24.79 21.35 -25.73
C GLY A 611 -26.13 22.07 -25.56
N LEU A 612 -26.90 22.22 -26.64
CA LEU A 612 -28.24 22.81 -26.65
C LEU A 612 -29.37 21.77 -26.81
N ASP A 613 -29.04 20.48 -26.81
CA ASP A 613 -30.03 19.39 -26.99
C ASP A 613 -30.65 18.91 -25.69
#